data_AF-A0A2H1FDC8-F1
#
_entry.id   AF-A0A2H1FDC8-F1
#
_cell.length_a   1.000
_cell.length_b   1.000
_cell.length_c   1.000
_cell.angle_alpha   90.00
_cell.angle_beta   90.00
_cell.angle_gamma   90.00
#
_symmetry.space_group_name_H-M   'P 1'
#
loop_
_entity.id
_entity.type
_entity.pdbx_description
1 polymer ?
#
loop_
_entity_poly.entity_id
_entity_poly.type
_entity_poly.pdbx_seq_one_letter_code
_entity_poly.pdbx_strand_id
1 'polypeptide(L)' 'MKIHKSDIEQLEQNPLDLFYDGCRSPATKERYARYLRTILCDIYETVLEIIN' A
#
# COMPACT_ATOMS: atom_id res chain seq x y z
N MET A 1 12.70 -29.24 -8.77
CA MET A 1 13.66 -28.14 -8.55
C MET A 1 14.24 -28.31 -7.16
N LYS A 2 15.55 -28.57 -7.01
CA LYS A 2 16.18 -28.72 -5.69
C LYS A 2 16.57 -27.31 -5.24
N ILE A 3 15.91 -26.79 -4.20
CA ILE A 3 16.25 -25.49 -3.60
C ILE A 3 17.48 -25.71 -2.74
N HIS A 4 18.57 -25.02 -3.04
CA HIS A 4 19.80 -25.07 -2.25
C HIS A 4 19.74 -24.07 -1.09
N LYS A 5 20.41 -24.38 0.03
CA LYS A 5 20.42 -23.51 1.22
C LYS A 5 20.94 -22.09 0.90
N SER A 6 21.86 -21.99 -0.04
CA SER A 6 22.36 -20.73 -0.62
C SER A 6 21.28 -19.87 -1.29
N ASP A 7 20.20 -20.50 -1.79
CA ASP A 7 19.08 -19.79 -2.43
C ASP A 7 18.15 -19.16 -1.38
N ILE A 8 18.21 -19.64 -0.13
CA ILE A 8 17.46 -19.12 1.02
C ILE A 8 18.26 -18.01 1.74
N GLU A 9 19.60 -18.07 1.67
CA GLU A 9 20.52 -17.12 2.32
C GLU A 9 20.56 -15.73 1.65
N GLN A 10 19.80 -15.49 0.58
CA GLN A 10 19.67 -14.16 -0.07
C GLN A 10 18.69 -13.19 0.62
N LEU A 11 18.05 -13.59 1.73
CA LEU A 11 17.21 -12.69 2.53
C LEU A 11 18.02 -11.98 3.63
N GLU A 12 19.09 -11.29 3.24
CA GLU A 12 19.77 -10.30 4.12
C GLU A 12 19.06 -8.94 4.12
N GLN A 13 17.91 -8.79 3.45
CA GLN A 13 17.12 -7.58 3.56
C GLN A 13 16.36 -7.59 4.89
N ASN A 14 16.58 -6.54 5.69
CA ASN A 14 15.87 -6.31 6.93
C ASN A 14 14.35 -6.39 6.65
N PRO A 15 13.57 -7.19 7.39
CA PRO A 15 12.13 -7.29 7.23
C PRO A 15 11.41 -5.93 7.25
N LEU A 16 11.96 -4.94 7.96
CA LEU A 16 11.43 -3.58 7.97
C LEU A 16 11.61 -2.88 6.61
N ASP A 17 12.74 -3.09 5.93
CA ASP A 17 12.99 -2.49 4.63
C ASP A 17 12.02 -3.06 3.58
N LEU A 18 11.80 -4.38 3.61
CA LEU A 18 10.80 -5.06 2.78
C LEU A 18 9.38 -4.52 3.04
N PHE A 19 9.04 -4.26 4.30
CA PHE A 19 7.76 -3.66 4.67
C PHE A 19 7.61 -2.24 4.09
N TYR A 20 8.64 -1.40 4.25
CA TYR A 20 8.62 -0.02 3.74
C TYR A 20 8.59 0.03 2.20
N ASP A 21 9.28 -0.90 1.52
CA ASP A 21 9.21 -1.04 0.08
C ASP A 21 7.82 -1.45 -0.38
N GLY A 22 7.17 -2.38 0.33
CA GLY A 22 5.77 -2.71 0.12
C GLY A 22 4.85 -1.50 0.25
N CYS A 23 5.06 -0.65 1.27
CA CYS A 23 4.31 0.60 1.44
C CYS A 23 4.54 1.61 0.32
N ARG A 24 5.75 1.68 -0.23
CA ARG A 24 6.13 2.60 -1.32
C ARG A 24 5.81 2.07 -2.72
N SER A 25 5.47 0.80 -2.83
CA SER A 25 5.21 0.17 -4.13
C SER A 25 4.09 0.90 -4.90
N PRO A 26 4.18 0.95 -6.25
CA PRO A 26 3.14 1.56 -7.08
C PRO A 26 1.75 0.97 -6.82
N ALA A 27 1.66 -0.35 -6.62
CA ALA A 27 0.40 -1.04 -6.34
C ALA A 27 -0.23 -0.57 -5.01
N THR A 28 0.57 -0.43 -3.95
CA THR A 28 0.09 0.09 -2.67
C THR A 28 -0.33 1.56 -2.79
N LYS A 29 0.46 2.38 -3.49
CA LYS A 29 0.13 3.79 -3.74
C LYS A 29 -1.19 3.93 -4.50
N GLU A 30 -1.41 3.14 -5.53
CA GLU A 30 -2.65 3.14 -6.30
C GLU A 30 -3.85 2.71 -5.43
N ARG A 31 -3.67 1.67 -4.61
CA ARG A 31 -4.70 1.20 -3.68
C ARG A 31 -5.08 2.29 -2.67
N TYR A 32 -4.10 2.95 -2.04
CA TYR A 32 -4.36 4.03 -1.10
C TYR A 32 -4.98 5.25 -1.77
N ALA A 33 -4.57 5.60 -2.99
CA ALA A 33 -5.17 6.69 -3.74
C ALA A 33 -6.66 6.44 -4.03
N ARG A 34 -7.05 5.20 -4.37
CA ARG A 34 -8.47 4.84 -4.58
C ARG A 34 -9.27 5.01 -3.29
N TYR A 35 -8.79 4.48 -2.17
CA TYR A 35 -9.49 4.62 -0.89
C TYR A 35 -9.60 6.07 -0.45
N LEU A 36 -8.52 6.84 -0.56
CA LEU A 36 -8.53 8.25 -0.20
C LEU A 36 -9.53 9.03 -1.07
N ARG A 37 -9.60 8.74 -2.37
CA ARG A 37 -10.58 9.37 -3.26
C ARG A 37 -12.01 9.09 -2.80
N THR A 38 -12.34 7.83 -2.49
CA THR A 38 -13.68 7.46 -1.99
C THR A 38 -14.01 8.23 -0.71
N ILE A 39 -13.13 8.19 0.29
CA ILE A 39 -13.35 8.88 1.57
C ILE A 39 -13.56 10.38 1.37
N LEU A 40 -12.74 11.01 0.52
CA LEU A 40 -12.87 12.44 0.24
C LEU A 40 -14.19 12.75 -0.46
N CYS A 41 -14.59 11.95 -1.46
CA CYS A 41 -15.88 12.12 -2.13
C CYS A 41 -17.05 12.03 -1.13
N ASP A 42 -17.06 11.02 -0.27
CA ASP A 42 -18.11 10.83 0.74
C ASP A 42 -18.20 12.05 1.70
N ILE A 43 -17.04 12.57 2.12
CA ILE A 43 -16.97 13.79 2.95
C ILE A 43 -17.52 14.99 2.19
N TYR A 44 -17.13 15.17 0.92
CA TYR A 44 -17.60 16.29 0.10
C TYR A 44 -19.11 16.23 -0.12
N GLU A 45 -19.66 15.05 -0.43
CA GLU A 45 -21.11 14.86 -0.58
C GLU A 45 -21.85 15.21 0.71
N THR A 46 -21.37 14.72 1.85
CA THR A 46 -21.93 15.05 3.17
C THR A 46 -21.94 16.57 3.43
N VAL A 47 -20.83 17.26 3.12
CA VAL A 47 -20.73 18.71 3.31
C VAL A 47 -21.68 19.46 2.37
N LEU A 48 -21.84 19.00 1.12
CA LEU A 48 -22.78 19.60 0.17
C LEU A 48 -24.23 19.40 0.59
N GLU A 49 -24.58 18.26 1.19
CA GLU A 49 -25.91 18.01 1.75
C GLU A 49 -26.23 18.91 2.95
N ILE A 50 -25.24 19.26 3.77
CA ILE A 50 -25.43 20.13 4.94
C ILE A 50 -25.69 21.60 4.53
N ILE A 51 -25.10 22.04 3.42
CA ILE A 51 -25.11 23.47 3.03
C ILE A 51 -26.29 23.82 2.11
N ASN A 52 -26.91 22.83 1.46
CA ASN A 52 -28.10 23.01 0.61
C ASN A 52 -29.40 22.77 1.38
#